data_AF-M3FAE0-F1
#
_entry.id   AF-M3FAE0-F1
#
_cell.length_a   1.000
_cell.length_b   1.000
_cell.length_c   1.000
_cell.angle_alpha   90.00
_cell.angle_beta   90.00
_cell.angle_gamma   90.00
#
_symmetry.space_group_name_H-M   'P 1'
#
loop_
_entity.id
_entity.type
_entity.pdbx_description
1 polymer ?
#
loop_
_entity_poly.entity_id
_entity_poly.type
_entity_poly.pdbx_seq_one_letter_code
_entity_poly.pdbx_strand_id
1 'polypeptide(L)'
;MILFALFQIFLSDLKYLTGWKILYLKKIEYSFLTFLFPLFCRFLNSLFKKVRTKFHILLEIVTLAIFIWILFAPTVSHLDTINRYVLQVSWIGFVYFSFKILIPNLKTNFESRMILAGILFLLICVGIDVFSQRGMFEIARLSGLGVSGFLFFLTLILANKFVKIEEN
;
A
#
# COMPACT_ATOMS: atom_id res chain seq x y z
N MET A 1 4.46 1.11 10.79
CA MET A 1 4.45 -0.36 10.98
C MET A 1 3.16 -0.86 11.60
N ILE A 2 2.68 -0.27 12.70
CA ILE A 2 1.42 -0.70 13.36
C ILE A 2 0.21 -0.71 12.40
N LEU A 3 0.02 0.35 11.62
CA LEU A 3 -1.09 0.43 10.65
C LEU A 3 -1.04 -0.68 9.57
N PHE A 4 0.17 -1.01 9.13
CA PHE A 4 0.42 -2.04 8.13
C PHE A 4 0.25 -3.45 8.72
N ALA A 5 0.65 -3.67 9.97
CA ALA A 5 0.40 -4.92 10.69
C ALA A 5 -1.09 -5.13 10.97
N LEU A 6 -1.80 -4.06 11.36
CA LEU A 6 -3.27 -4.09 11.49
C LEU A 6 -3.92 -4.42 10.15
N PHE A 7 -3.48 -3.80 9.05
CA PHE A 7 -3.95 -4.12 7.72
C PHE A 7 -3.70 -5.59 7.33
N GLN A 8 -2.55 -6.16 7.69
CA GLN A 8 -2.22 -7.57 7.47
C GLN A 8 -3.21 -8.51 8.18
N ILE A 9 -3.54 -8.20 9.45
CA ILE A 9 -4.51 -8.96 10.25
C ILE A 9 -5.91 -8.87 9.62
N PHE A 10 -6.30 -7.68 9.15
CA PHE A 10 -7.56 -7.49 8.43
C PHE A 10 -7.60 -8.13 7.05
N LEU A 11 -6.47 -8.48 6.45
CA LEU A 11 -6.44 -9.23 5.19
C LEU A 11 -6.56 -10.73 5.39
N SER A 12 -6.20 -11.24 6.56
CA SER A 12 -6.28 -12.67 6.87
C SER A 12 -7.74 -13.14 6.95
N ASP A 13 -8.00 -14.35 6.44
CA ASP A 13 -9.32 -14.98 6.48
C ASP A 13 -9.81 -15.27 7.90
N LEU A 14 -8.95 -15.08 8.91
CA LEU A 14 -9.30 -15.12 10.34
C LEU A 14 -10.48 -14.17 10.70
N LYS A 15 -10.72 -13.12 9.90
CA LYS A 15 -11.87 -12.21 10.09
C LYS A 15 -13.23 -12.82 9.78
N TYR A 16 -13.29 -13.90 8.99
CA TYR A 16 -14.56 -14.56 8.66
C TYR A 16 -15.02 -15.52 9.76
N LEU A 17 -14.15 -15.83 10.72
CA LEU A 17 -14.47 -16.63 11.92
C LEU A 17 -15.13 -15.81 13.03
N THR A 18 -15.12 -14.47 12.96
CA THR A 18 -15.52 -13.60 14.07
C THR A 18 -17.03 -13.27 14.10
N GLY A 19 -17.81 -13.68 13.09
CA GLY A 19 -19.27 -13.49 13.06
C GLY A 19 -19.77 -12.06 12.79
N TRP A 20 -18.88 -11.11 12.49
CA TRP A 20 -19.25 -9.72 12.19
C TRP A 20 -19.86 -9.62 10.78
N LYS A 21 -20.78 -8.64 10.58
CA LYS A 21 -21.32 -8.36 9.24
C LYS A 21 -20.16 -8.05 8.28
N ILE A 22 -20.02 -8.88 7.25
CA ILE A 22 -18.96 -8.83 6.21
C ILE A 22 -18.76 -7.42 5.65
N LEU A 23 -19.84 -6.64 5.55
CA LEU A 23 -19.81 -5.24 5.11
C LEU A 23 -18.87 -4.37 5.96
N TYR A 24 -18.95 -4.45 7.29
CA TYR A 24 -18.11 -3.62 8.17
C TYR A 24 -16.64 -4.03 8.10
N LEU A 25 -16.37 -5.33 8.04
CA LEU A 25 -15.00 -5.84 7.89
C LEU A 25 -14.36 -5.36 6.58
N LYS A 26 -15.09 -5.40 5.46
CA LYS A 26 -14.61 -4.85 4.19
C LYS A 26 -14.41 -3.34 4.22
N LYS A 27 -15.28 -2.58 4.88
CA LYS A 27 -15.09 -1.13 5.05
C LYS A 27 -13.78 -0.82 5.78
N ILE A 28 -13.51 -1.54 6.87
CA ILE A 28 -12.27 -1.35 7.64
C ILE A 28 -11.05 -1.73 6.78
N GLU A 29 -11.08 -2.88 6.10
CA GLU A 29 -10.02 -3.32 5.21
C GLU A 29 -9.71 -2.26 4.13
N TYR A 30 -10.73 -1.78 3.41
CA TYR A 30 -10.56 -0.81 2.33
C TYR A 30 -10.20 0.59 2.84
N SER A 31 -10.60 0.94 4.05
CA SER A 31 -10.15 2.15 4.73
C SER A 31 -8.64 2.14 4.96
N PHE A 32 -8.11 1.06 5.55
CA PHE A 32 -6.67 0.90 5.73
C PHE A 32 -5.93 0.89 4.39
N LEU A 33 -6.49 0.20 3.41
CA LEU A 33 -5.95 0.10 2.06
C LEU A 33 -5.84 1.47 1.38
N THR A 34 -6.80 2.37 1.65
CA THR A 34 -6.81 3.73 1.10
C THR A 34 -5.63 4.57 1.57
N PHE A 35 -5.20 4.39 2.82
CA PHE A 35 -4.08 5.15 3.39
C PHE A 35 -2.71 4.52 3.17
N LEU A 36 -2.65 3.26 2.72
CA LEU A 36 -1.42 2.49 2.57
C LEU A 36 -0.39 3.19 1.65
N PHE A 37 -0.80 3.53 0.43
CA PHE A 37 0.05 4.15 -0.57
C PHE A 37 0.41 5.62 -0.27
N PRO A 38 -0.54 6.49 0.15
CA PRO A 38 -0.20 7.84 0.61
C PRO A 38 0.86 7.85 1.71
N LEU A 39 0.68 7.01 2.74
CA LEU A 39 1.65 6.89 3.84
C LEU A 39 3.01 6.38 3.36
N PHE A 40 3.02 5.45 2.41
CA PHE A 40 4.25 4.98 1.82
C PHE A 40 4.99 6.09 1.07
N CYS A 41 4.31 6.88 0.23
CA CYS A 41 4.96 7.98 -0.46
C CYS A 41 5.44 9.08 0.51
N ARG A 42 4.72 9.33 1.61
CA ARG A 42 5.21 10.21 2.69
C ARG A 42 6.47 9.67 3.35
N PHE A 43 6.53 8.35 3.59
CA PHE A 43 7.73 7.70 4.10
C PHE A 43 8.92 7.87 3.14
N LEU A 44 8.74 7.65 1.84
CA LEU A 44 9.80 7.87 0.85
C LEU A 44 10.29 9.32 0.82
N ASN A 45 9.38 10.29 0.84
CA ASN A 45 9.75 11.70 0.91
C ASN A 45 10.56 12.01 2.17
N SER A 46 10.15 11.46 3.32
CA SER A 46 10.89 11.63 4.59
C SER A 46 12.26 10.96 4.55
N LEU A 47 12.38 9.78 3.92
CA LEU A 47 13.62 9.04 3.85
C LEU A 47 14.66 9.75 2.97
N PHE A 48 14.23 10.23 1.79
CA PHE A 48 15.09 10.92 0.83
C PHE A 48 15.14 12.45 1.03
N LYS A 49 14.56 12.96 2.14
CA LYS A 49 14.48 14.40 2.45
C LYS A 49 13.96 15.25 1.28
N LYS A 50 12.99 14.72 0.50
CA LYS A 50 12.39 15.43 -0.64
C LYS A 50 11.17 16.25 -0.20
N VAL A 51 11.03 17.42 -0.82
CA VAL A 51 9.90 18.34 -0.60
C VAL A 51 8.62 17.78 -1.22
N ARG A 52 7.49 17.93 -0.53
CA ARG A 52 6.18 17.55 -1.07
C ARG A 52 5.84 18.42 -2.27
N THR A 53 5.38 17.78 -3.34
CA THR A 53 4.94 18.47 -4.56
C THR A 53 3.43 18.71 -4.53
N LYS A 54 2.95 19.72 -5.26
CA LYS A 54 1.50 20.02 -5.40
C LYS A 54 0.71 18.81 -5.90
N PHE A 55 1.30 18.00 -6.78
CA PHE A 55 0.70 16.75 -7.28
C PHE A 55 0.49 15.70 -6.18
N HIS A 56 1.42 15.59 -5.23
CA HIS A 56 1.29 14.68 -4.09
C HIS A 56 0.12 15.11 -3.18
N ILE A 57 -0.01 16.42 -2.94
CA ILE A 57 -1.12 16.98 -2.14
C ILE A 57 -2.46 16.70 -2.84
N LEU A 58 -2.53 16.89 -4.17
CA LEU A 58 -3.73 16.57 -4.94
C LEU A 58 -4.12 15.10 -4.79
N LEU A 59 -3.15 14.18 -4.92
CA LEU A 59 -3.40 12.75 -4.74
C LEU A 59 -3.87 12.41 -3.32
N GLU A 60 -3.30 13.04 -2.28
CA GLU A 60 -3.76 12.88 -0.89
C GLU A 60 -5.20 13.36 -0.68
N ILE A 61 -5.58 14.50 -1.27
CA ILE A 61 -6.96 15.01 -1.21
C ILE A 61 -7.92 14.04 -1.89
N VAL A 62 -7.55 13.53 -3.06
CA VAL A 62 -8.35 12.53 -3.79
C VAL A 62 -8.50 11.25 -2.95
N THR A 63 -7.44 10.78 -2.30
CA THR A 63 -7.53 9.59 -1.43
C THR A 63 -8.43 9.83 -0.22
N LEU A 64 -8.42 11.03 0.34
CA LEU A 64 -9.30 11.40 1.45
C LEU A 64 -10.78 11.43 1.01
N ALA A 65 -11.07 11.92 -0.19
CA ALA A 65 -12.42 11.86 -0.76
C ALA A 65 -12.88 10.41 -0.99
N ILE A 66 -12.00 9.55 -1.51
CA ILE A 66 -12.27 8.11 -1.70
C ILE A 66 -12.56 7.42 -0.36
N PHE A 67 -11.79 7.76 0.68
CA PHE A 67 -12.00 7.23 2.03
C PHE A 67 -13.40 7.58 2.56
N ILE A 68 -13.84 8.84 2.43
CA ILE A 68 -15.19 9.25 2.82
C ILE A 68 -16.24 8.44 2.06
N TRP A 69 -16.07 8.25 0.74
CA TRP A 69 -17.00 7.44 -0.06
C TRP A 69 -17.09 5.99 0.44
N ILE A 70 -15.96 5.36 0.78
CA ILE A 70 -15.93 4.00 1.34
C ILE A 70 -16.75 3.89 2.64
N LEU A 71 -16.70 4.90 3.52
CA LEU A 71 -17.46 4.88 4.77
C LEU A 71 -18.98 4.85 4.53
N PHE A 72 -19.45 5.61 3.53
CA PHE A 72 -20.88 5.70 3.19
C PHE A 72 -21.36 4.63 2.21
N ALA A 73 -20.49 3.75 1.72
CA ALA A 73 -20.89 2.70 0.78
C ALA A 73 -21.92 1.73 1.41
N PRO A 74 -23.08 1.50 0.77
CA PRO A 74 -24.19 0.74 1.37
C PRO A 74 -24.02 -0.78 1.27
N THR A 75 -23.30 -1.27 0.25
CA THR A 75 -23.19 -2.70 -0.02
C THR A 75 -21.74 -3.13 -0.29
N VAL A 76 -21.48 -4.43 -0.11
CA VAL A 76 -20.17 -5.05 -0.40
C VAL A 76 -19.80 -4.91 -1.87
N SER A 77 -20.76 -5.11 -2.78
CA SER A 77 -20.51 -4.96 -4.21
C SER A 77 -20.07 -3.53 -4.57
N HIS A 78 -20.70 -2.52 -3.97
CA HIS A 78 -20.32 -1.12 -4.19
C HIS A 78 -18.89 -0.83 -3.70
N LEU A 79 -18.52 -1.37 -2.53
CA LEU A 79 -17.14 -1.30 -2.01
C LEU A 79 -16.12 -1.92 -2.97
N ASP A 80 -16.45 -3.08 -3.53
CA ASP A 80 -15.57 -3.79 -4.47
C ASP A 80 -15.39 -2.99 -5.77
N THR A 81 -16.46 -2.34 -6.26
CA THR A 81 -16.39 -1.43 -7.42
C THR A 81 -15.51 -0.21 -7.14
N ILE A 82 -15.67 0.45 -5.99
CA ILE A 82 -14.83 1.59 -5.59
C ILE A 82 -13.36 1.16 -5.52
N ASN A 83 -13.09 0.03 -4.88
CA ASN A 83 -11.73 -0.50 -4.76
C ASN A 83 -11.11 -0.76 -6.15
N ARG A 84 -11.85 -1.45 -7.04
CA ARG A 84 -11.35 -1.84 -8.36
C ARG A 84 -11.13 -0.68 -9.32
N TYR A 85 -12.07 0.25 -9.41
CA TYR A 85 -12.04 1.29 -10.44
C TYR A 85 -11.52 2.63 -9.96
N VAL A 86 -11.62 2.92 -8.67
CA VAL A 86 -11.24 4.23 -8.13
C VAL A 86 -9.94 4.10 -7.36
N LEU A 87 -9.91 3.19 -6.36
CA LEU A 87 -8.75 3.07 -5.48
C LEU A 87 -7.52 2.53 -6.21
N GLN A 88 -7.63 1.41 -6.92
CA GLN A 88 -6.51 0.84 -7.68
C GLN A 88 -5.99 1.79 -8.77
N VAL A 89 -6.87 2.55 -9.43
CA VAL A 89 -6.46 3.53 -10.45
C VAL A 89 -5.69 4.69 -9.79
N SER A 90 -6.15 5.18 -8.64
CA SER A 90 -5.45 6.23 -7.89
C SER A 90 -4.02 5.83 -7.49
N TRP A 91 -3.79 4.53 -7.24
CA TRP A 91 -2.48 4.01 -6.87
C TRP A 91 -1.44 4.09 -7.97
N ILE A 92 -1.85 4.04 -9.23
CA ILE A 92 -0.93 4.22 -10.35
C ILE A 92 -0.18 5.55 -10.21
N GLY A 93 -0.87 6.60 -9.76
CA GLY A 93 -0.27 7.90 -9.46
C GLY A 93 0.77 7.84 -8.34
N PHE A 94 0.47 7.15 -7.24
CA PHE A 94 1.39 6.98 -6.11
C PHE A 94 2.61 6.11 -6.46
N VAL A 95 2.40 5.05 -7.23
CA VAL A 95 3.47 4.17 -7.74
C VAL A 95 4.42 4.95 -8.64
N TYR A 96 3.87 5.69 -9.62
CA TYR A 96 4.66 6.56 -10.48
C TYR A 96 5.48 7.57 -9.66
N PHE A 97 4.87 8.20 -8.66
CA PHE A 97 5.56 9.15 -7.78
C PHE A 97 6.69 8.48 -7.00
N SER A 98 6.48 7.26 -6.52
CA SER A 98 7.49 6.48 -5.82
C SER A 98 8.69 6.21 -6.73
N PHE A 99 8.47 5.72 -7.97
CA PHE A 99 9.55 5.53 -8.94
C PHE A 99 10.30 6.84 -9.25
N LYS A 100 9.59 7.96 -9.40
CA LYS A 100 10.23 9.28 -9.64
C LYS A 100 11.16 9.71 -8.51
N ILE A 101 10.88 9.30 -7.26
CA ILE A 101 11.78 9.54 -6.12
C ILE A 101 12.96 8.58 -6.14
N LEU A 102 12.70 7.30 -6.42
CA LEU A 102 13.67 6.21 -6.30
C LEU A 102 14.69 6.16 -7.44
N ILE A 103 14.25 6.25 -8.70
CA ILE A 103 15.09 6.12 -9.89
C ILE A 103 16.37 6.99 -9.83
N PRO A 104 16.29 8.30 -9.51
CA PRO A 104 17.50 9.13 -9.44
C PRO A 104 18.42 8.76 -8.25
N ASN A 105 17.90 8.13 -7.21
CA ASN A 105 18.66 7.74 -6.01
C ASN A 105 19.20 6.30 -6.05
N LEU A 106 18.96 5.54 -7.13
CA LEU A 106 19.34 4.12 -7.26
C LEU A 106 20.86 3.90 -7.34
N LYS A 107 21.57 4.81 -8.01
CA LYS A 107 23.03 4.67 -8.21
C LYS A 107 23.84 4.99 -6.95
N THR A 108 23.26 5.78 -6.04
CA THR A 108 24.01 6.37 -4.91
C THR A 108 23.77 5.63 -3.60
N ASN A 109 22.59 5.04 -3.38
CA ASN A 109 22.21 4.46 -2.09
C ASN A 109 21.72 3.00 -2.22
N PHE A 110 22.36 2.08 -1.48
CA PHE A 110 21.92 0.68 -1.34
C PHE A 110 20.48 0.57 -0.81
N GLU A 111 20.11 1.45 0.11
CA GLU A 111 18.76 1.56 0.67
C GLU A 111 17.70 1.79 -0.43
N SER A 112 17.99 2.63 -1.43
CA SER A 112 17.09 2.86 -2.57
C SER A 112 16.85 1.59 -3.38
N ARG A 113 17.87 0.75 -3.55
CA ARG A 113 17.75 -0.52 -4.30
C ARG A 113 16.89 -1.53 -3.54
N MET A 114 17.07 -1.62 -2.23
CA MET A 114 16.23 -2.47 -1.36
C MET A 114 14.76 -2.02 -1.35
N ILE A 115 14.50 -0.71 -1.30
CA ILE A 115 13.14 -0.17 -1.42
C ILE A 115 12.54 -0.51 -2.78
N LEU A 116 13.30 -0.31 -3.85
CA LEU A 116 12.84 -0.61 -5.21
C LEU A 116 12.46 -2.09 -5.33
N ALA A 117 13.29 -3.00 -4.80
CA ALA A 117 13.01 -4.43 -4.77
C ALA A 117 11.70 -4.72 -4.01
N GLY A 118 11.48 -4.10 -2.85
CA GLY A 118 10.23 -4.22 -2.10
C GLY A 118 9.00 -3.70 -2.85
N ILE A 119 9.11 -2.56 -3.53
CA ILE A 119 8.02 -2.02 -4.37
C ILE A 119 7.74 -2.94 -5.54
N LEU A 120 8.77 -3.41 -6.24
CA LEU A 120 8.60 -4.33 -7.38
C LEU A 120 7.94 -5.64 -6.95
N PHE A 121 8.36 -6.20 -5.81
CA PHE A 121 7.72 -7.38 -5.23
C PHE A 121 6.23 -7.12 -4.94
N LEU A 122 5.90 -5.99 -4.31
CA LEU A 122 4.51 -5.62 -4.04
C LEU A 122 3.71 -5.42 -5.32
N LEU A 123 4.28 -4.77 -6.34
CA LEU A 123 3.63 -4.56 -7.64
C LEU A 123 3.37 -5.87 -8.37
N ILE A 124 4.27 -6.85 -8.26
CA ILE A 124 4.06 -8.19 -8.80
C ILE A 124 2.89 -8.87 -8.08
N CYS A 125 2.85 -8.85 -6.75
CA CYS A 125 1.74 -9.43 -5.98
C CYS A 125 0.39 -8.75 -6.28
N VAL A 126 0.36 -7.41 -6.36
CA VAL A 126 -0.84 -6.65 -6.73
C VAL A 126 -1.24 -6.90 -8.18
N GLY A 127 -0.27 -7.01 -9.09
CA GLY A 127 -0.50 -7.34 -10.49
C GLY A 127 -1.17 -8.70 -10.63
N ILE A 128 -0.64 -9.72 -9.95
CA ILE A 128 -1.23 -11.07 -9.92
C ILE A 128 -2.66 -11.04 -9.38
N ASP A 129 -2.93 -10.26 -8.34
CA ASP A 129 -4.30 -10.09 -7.81
C ASP A 129 -5.26 -9.44 -8.81
N VAL A 130 -4.82 -8.40 -9.52
CA VAL A 130 -5.64 -7.75 -10.55
C VAL A 130 -5.93 -8.72 -11.71
N PHE A 131 -4.95 -9.52 -12.10
CA PHE A 131 -5.12 -10.56 -13.12
C PHE A 131 -6.06 -11.68 -12.66
N SER A 132 -5.92 -12.14 -11.41
CA SER A 132 -6.83 -13.12 -10.81
C SER A 132 -8.27 -12.59 -10.74
N GLN A 133 -8.46 -11.34 -10.32
CA GLN A 133 -9.78 -10.67 -10.25
C GLN A 133 -10.46 -10.44 -11.60
N ARG A 134 -9.72 -10.51 -12.70
CA ARG A 134 -10.24 -10.45 -14.08
C ARG A 134 -10.62 -11.82 -14.65
N GLY A 135 -10.60 -12.87 -13.82
CA GLY A 135 -11.06 -14.20 -14.17
C GLY A 135 -10.02 -15.06 -14.89
N MET A 136 -8.74 -14.66 -14.89
CA MET A 136 -7.68 -15.46 -15.52
C MET A 136 -7.18 -16.61 -14.61
N PHE A 137 -7.31 -16.49 -13.27
CA PHE A 137 -6.88 -17.51 -12.31
C PHE A 137 -7.69 -17.43 -11.00
N GLU A 138 -8.16 -18.57 -10.47
CA GLU A 138 -8.74 -18.70 -9.11
C GLU A 138 -7.63 -18.90 -8.07
N ILE A 139 -6.87 -17.85 -7.76
CA ILE A 139 -5.83 -17.91 -6.73
C ILE A 139 -6.23 -16.99 -5.59
N ALA A 140 -6.05 -17.47 -4.35
CA ALA A 140 -6.28 -16.68 -3.14
C ALA A 140 -5.47 -15.37 -3.19
N ARG A 141 -6.06 -14.29 -2.67
CA ARG A 141 -5.54 -12.92 -2.77
C ARG A 141 -4.09 -12.80 -2.24
N LEU A 142 -3.13 -12.63 -3.14
CA LEU A 142 -1.69 -12.53 -2.92
C LEU A 142 -1.23 -11.14 -2.46
N SER A 143 -2.04 -10.09 -2.57
CA SER A 143 -1.69 -8.75 -2.08
C SER A 143 -1.40 -8.72 -0.58
N GLY A 144 -1.98 -9.62 0.21
CA GLY A 144 -1.63 -9.77 1.63
C GLY A 144 -0.19 -10.22 1.83
N LEU A 145 0.27 -11.18 1.03
CA LEU A 145 1.66 -11.62 1.03
C LEU A 145 2.59 -10.52 0.49
N GLY A 146 2.14 -9.78 -0.53
CA GLY A 146 2.85 -8.62 -1.07
C GLY A 146 3.08 -7.53 -0.03
N VAL A 147 2.08 -7.25 0.82
CA VAL A 147 2.21 -6.25 1.90
C VAL A 147 3.15 -6.72 3.00
N SER A 148 3.12 -8.00 3.40
CA SER A 148 4.10 -8.54 4.35
C SER A 148 5.52 -8.50 3.82
N GLY A 149 5.73 -8.89 2.54
CA GLY A 149 7.06 -8.84 1.93
C GLY A 149 7.57 -7.41 1.85
N PHE A 150 6.71 -6.46 1.47
CA PHE A 150 7.03 -5.06 1.46
C PHE A 150 7.37 -4.49 2.86
N LEU A 151 6.62 -4.89 3.89
CA LEU A 151 6.92 -4.56 5.28
C LEU A 151 8.27 -5.12 5.73
N PHE A 152 8.59 -6.35 5.35
CA PHE A 152 9.87 -6.98 5.65
C PHE A 152 11.03 -6.16 5.07
N PHE A 153 10.95 -5.75 3.80
CA PHE A 153 11.96 -4.87 3.20
C PHE A 153 12.07 -3.52 3.93
N LEU A 154 10.93 -2.91 4.29
CA LEU A 154 10.89 -1.68 5.10
C LEU A 154 11.60 -1.84 6.45
N THR A 155 11.39 -2.96 7.15
CA THR A 155 12.06 -3.27 8.41
C THR A 155 13.57 -3.35 8.23
N LEU A 156 14.05 -4.05 7.19
CA LEU A 156 15.48 -4.16 6.92
C LEU A 156 16.13 -2.79 6.66
N ILE A 157 15.45 -1.90 5.96
CA ILE A 157 15.94 -0.54 5.72
C ILE A 157 16.00 0.26 7.01
N LEU A 158 14.97 0.18 7.85
CA LEU A 158 14.95 0.86 9.14
C LEU A 158 16.09 0.35 10.04
N ALA A 159 16.26 -0.97 10.13
CA ALA A 159 17.31 -1.60 10.92
C ALA A 159 18.70 -1.13 10.47
N ASN A 160 18.98 -1.13 9.17
CA ASN A 160 20.25 -0.64 8.63
C ASN A 160 20.50 0.84 8.95
N LYS A 161 19.43 1.66 8.99
CA LYS A 161 19.54 3.07 9.34
C LYS A 161 19.79 3.29 10.84
N PHE A 162 19.20 2.47 11.71
CA PHE A 162 19.46 2.50 13.14
C PHE A 162 20.90 2.12 13.46
N VAL A 163 21.44 1.08 12.84
CA VAL A 163 22.85 0.65 13.01
C VAL A 163 23.81 1.79 12.64
N LYS A 164 23.58 2.50 11.52
CA LYS A 164 24.40 3.66 11.12
C LYS A 164 24.32 4.87 12.05
N ILE A 165 23.27 4.98 12.86
CA ILE A 165 23.14 6.04 13.86
C ILE A 165 23.92 5.66 15.12
N GLU A 166 24.02 4.36 15.43
CA GLU A 166 24.77 3.83 16.57
C GLU A 166 26.29 3.80 16.32
N GLU A 167 26.73 3.70 15.05
CA GLU A 167 28.14 3.79 14.65
C GLU A 167 28.72 5.22 14.60
N ASN A 168 27.89 6.28 14.75
CA ASN A 168 28.31 7.69 14.74
C ASN A 168 28.22 8.31 16.13
#